data_AF-A0A2S5W033-F1
#
_entry.id   AF-A0A2S5W033-F1
#
_cell.length_a   1.000
_cell.length_b   1.000
_cell.length_c   1.000
_cell.angle_alpha   90.00
_cell.angle_beta   90.00
_cell.angle_gamma   90.00
#
_symmetry.space_group_name_H-M   'P 1'
#
loop_
_entity.id
_entity.type
_entity.pdbx_description
1 polymer ?
#
loop_
_entity_poly.entity_id
_entity_poly.type
_entity_poly.pdbx_seq_one_letter_code
_entity_poly.pdbx_strand_id
1 'polypeptide(L)'
;MPVLRRSTLASVTVPGALALALLTSLSACSGGPGHPEPSAQTALSQSPVADALYRCVTARGWDVTLTDDGAIDASSETIPVEQYDRYVADTWACNREVGARFPVDDRQKHLLYAAELRERDCLDSRGYTVADPPSLQVFLDQYDTAPWSAMASSSVAELSETMPESEWQALNRACPQPVPGALR
;
A
#
# COMPACT_ATOMS: atom_id res chain seq x y z
N MET A 1 -32.53 3.63 43.29
CA MET A 1 -33.42 2.45 43.25
C MET A 1 -32.68 1.33 42.52
N PRO A 2 -32.40 0.19 43.17
CA PRO A 2 -31.57 -0.88 42.62
C PRO A 2 -32.43 -2.01 42.04
N VAL A 3 -32.03 -2.63 40.93
CA VAL A 3 -32.36 -4.04 40.67
C VAL A 3 -31.19 -4.70 39.90
N LEU A 4 -30.34 -5.40 40.64
CA LEU A 4 -29.43 -6.42 40.12
C LEU A 4 -30.25 -7.65 39.72
N ARG A 5 -30.07 -8.17 38.50
CA ARG A 5 -30.52 -9.53 38.15
C ARG A 5 -29.31 -10.44 37.94
N ARG A 6 -29.12 -11.31 38.93
CA ARG A 6 -28.32 -12.55 38.84
C ARG A 6 -29.10 -13.56 38.00
N SER A 7 -28.45 -14.20 37.04
CA SER A 7 -28.94 -15.42 36.41
C SER A 7 -27.95 -16.55 36.66
N THR A 8 -28.53 -17.63 37.14
CA THR A 8 -27.95 -18.83 37.76
C THR A 8 -27.25 -19.77 36.78
N LEU A 9 -26.18 -20.39 37.28
CA LEU A 9 -25.52 -21.59 36.75
C LEU A 9 -26.47 -22.79 36.81
N ALA A 10 -26.45 -23.63 35.78
CA ALA A 10 -26.94 -25.00 35.85
C ALA A 10 -25.94 -25.92 35.14
N SER A 11 -25.11 -26.58 35.95
CA SER A 11 -24.26 -27.70 35.56
C SER A 11 -25.10 -28.97 35.49
N VAL A 12 -25.04 -29.70 34.38
CA VAL A 12 -25.56 -31.07 34.30
C VAL A 12 -24.42 -31.98 33.86
N THR A 13 -23.95 -32.78 34.80
CA THR A 13 -23.05 -33.92 34.60
C THR A 13 -23.88 -35.20 34.44
N VAL A 14 -23.55 -36.05 33.46
CA VAL A 14 -24.02 -37.44 33.38
C VAL A 14 -22.81 -38.36 33.15
N PRO A 15 -22.68 -39.48 33.89
CA PRO A 15 -21.49 -40.33 33.87
C PRO A 15 -21.57 -41.49 32.85
N GLY A 16 -20.39 -41.80 32.30
CA GLY A 16 -19.80 -43.14 32.16
C GLY A 16 -20.57 -44.31 31.53
N ALA A 17 -20.00 -44.87 30.45
CA ALA A 17 -19.74 -46.31 30.32
C ALA A 17 -18.73 -46.59 29.19
N LEU A 18 -17.69 -47.37 29.52
CA LEU A 18 -16.71 -47.99 28.63
C LEU A 18 -17.39 -48.98 27.65
N ALA A 19 -16.85 -49.14 26.43
CA ALA A 19 -16.08 -50.34 26.03
C ALA A 19 -16.01 -50.61 24.52
N LEU A 20 -14.82 -51.09 24.13
CA LEU A 20 -14.43 -51.92 22.99
C LEU A 20 -14.25 -51.32 21.58
N ALA A 21 -13.03 -51.58 21.09
CA ALA A 21 -12.46 -51.29 19.78
C ALA A 21 -13.01 -52.18 18.66
N LEU A 22 -12.98 -51.67 17.42
CA LEU A 22 -12.77 -52.45 16.19
C LEU A 22 -12.26 -51.52 15.07
N LEU A 23 -11.12 -51.88 14.50
CA LEU A 23 -10.51 -51.31 13.30
C LEU A 23 -11.31 -51.73 12.06
N THR A 24 -11.71 -50.78 11.20
CA THR A 24 -11.82 -50.98 9.74
C THR A 24 -11.76 -49.65 9.00
N SER A 25 -10.89 -49.62 7.99
CA SER A 25 -10.57 -48.53 7.08
C SER A 25 -11.65 -48.27 6.00
N LEU A 26 -11.67 -47.04 5.48
CA LEU A 26 -11.95 -46.59 4.09
C LEU A 26 -13.03 -45.49 3.94
N SER A 27 -12.52 -44.27 3.71
CA SER A 27 -12.89 -43.30 2.68
C SER A 27 -14.36 -43.14 2.26
N ALA A 28 -14.97 -42.02 2.67
CA ALA A 28 -16.04 -41.37 1.92
C ALA A 28 -16.05 -39.85 2.22
N CYS A 29 -15.81 -39.06 1.18
CA CYS A 29 -15.76 -37.60 1.19
C CYS A 29 -17.06 -36.99 1.74
N SER A 30 -16.94 -36.19 2.80
CA SER A 30 -17.99 -35.26 3.22
C SER A 30 -17.48 -33.85 2.96
N GLY A 31 -18.16 -33.14 2.07
CA GLY A 31 -17.85 -31.76 1.70
C GLY A 31 -17.82 -30.88 2.93
N GLY A 32 -16.63 -30.35 3.23
CA GLY A 32 -16.44 -29.30 4.22
C GLY A 32 -16.89 -27.95 3.64
N PRO A 33 -17.43 -27.05 4.49
CA PRO A 33 -17.92 -25.75 4.07
C PRO A 33 -16.78 -24.97 3.39
N GLY A 34 -17.14 -24.31 2.29
CA GLY A 34 -16.22 -23.53 1.47
C GLY A 34 -15.21 -22.78 2.33
N HIS A 35 -13.95 -23.20 2.22
CA HIS A 35 -12.87 -22.28 2.52
C HIS A 35 -13.11 -21.06 1.63
N PRO A 36 -13.06 -19.83 2.16
CA PRO A 36 -12.83 -18.69 1.31
C PRO A 36 -11.61 -19.07 0.48
N GLU A 37 -11.74 -19.11 -0.85
CA GLU A 37 -10.55 -19.08 -1.70
C GLU A 37 -9.65 -17.99 -1.13
N PRO A 38 -8.34 -18.25 -0.93
CA PRO A 38 -7.40 -17.16 -0.72
C PRO A 38 -7.66 -16.19 -1.86
N SER A 39 -8.24 -15.03 -1.53
CA SER A 39 -8.39 -13.92 -2.45
C SER A 39 -7.06 -13.80 -3.16
N ALA A 40 -7.11 -13.86 -4.50
CA ALA A 40 -5.96 -13.83 -5.38
C ALA A 40 -4.87 -12.98 -4.75
N GLN A 41 -3.72 -13.58 -4.45
CA GLN A 41 -2.56 -12.82 -3.97
C GLN A 41 -2.36 -11.71 -5.00
N THR A 42 -2.71 -10.47 -4.63
CA THR A 42 -2.60 -9.31 -5.50
C THR A 42 -1.22 -9.38 -6.12
N ALA A 43 -1.15 -9.47 -7.45
CA ALA A 43 0.12 -9.48 -8.14
C ALA A 43 0.87 -8.25 -7.66
N LEU A 44 1.97 -8.50 -6.95
CA LEU A 44 2.81 -7.45 -6.41
C LEU A 44 3.32 -6.61 -7.58
N SER A 45 3.47 -5.31 -7.36
CA SER A 45 3.88 -4.33 -8.37
C SER A 45 5.27 -4.67 -8.94
N GLN A 46 5.71 -3.94 -9.97
CA GLN A 46 7.11 -4.06 -10.43
C GLN A 46 8.14 -3.42 -9.47
N SER A 47 7.70 -2.89 -8.32
CA SER A 47 8.54 -2.18 -7.36
C SER A 47 8.59 -2.93 -6.02
N PRO A 48 9.73 -3.54 -5.65
CA PRO A 48 9.91 -4.15 -4.33
C PRO A 48 9.67 -3.18 -3.15
N VAL A 49 9.88 -1.89 -3.39
CA VAL A 49 9.61 -0.81 -2.43
C VAL A 49 8.10 -0.63 -2.24
N ALA A 50 7.34 -0.50 -3.34
CA ALA A 50 5.89 -0.36 -3.29
C ALA A 50 5.23 -1.61 -2.66
N ASP A 51 5.72 -2.80 -2.99
CA ASP A 51 5.25 -4.05 -2.40
C ASP A 51 5.46 -4.10 -0.88
N ALA A 52 6.62 -3.63 -0.42
CA ALA A 52 6.94 -3.57 1.00
C ALA A 52 6.07 -2.52 1.71
N LEU A 53 5.79 -1.40 1.06
CA LEU A 53 4.89 -0.37 1.58
C LEU A 53 3.45 -0.89 1.68
N TYR A 54 2.93 -1.52 0.64
CA TYR A 54 1.61 -2.13 0.63
C TYR A 54 1.43 -3.15 1.76
N ARG A 55 2.39 -4.07 1.92
CA ARG A 55 2.38 -5.04 3.03
C ARG A 55 2.41 -4.37 4.40
N CYS A 56 3.14 -3.27 4.53
CA CYS A 56 3.24 -2.54 5.78
C CYS A 56 1.92 -1.85 6.15
N VAL A 57 1.26 -1.22 5.19
CA VAL A 57 -0.02 -0.51 5.36
C VAL A 57 -1.14 -1.50 5.67
N THR A 58 -1.24 -2.59 4.90
CA THR A 58 -2.24 -3.66 5.13
C THR A 58 -2.03 -4.37 6.47
N ALA A 59 -0.78 -4.60 6.90
CA ALA A 59 -0.50 -5.19 8.23
C ALA A 59 -0.93 -4.30 9.41
N ARG A 60 -1.14 -2.99 9.19
CA ARG A 60 -1.72 -2.07 10.18
C ARG A 60 -3.25 -2.07 10.18
N GLY A 61 -3.87 -2.84 9.29
CA GLY A 61 -5.32 -3.04 9.22
C GLY A 61 -6.05 -2.14 8.22
N TRP A 62 -5.32 -1.44 7.33
CA TRP A 62 -5.90 -0.60 6.30
C TRP A 62 -6.26 -1.42 5.06
N ASP A 63 -7.48 -1.22 4.57
CA ASP A 63 -7.97 -1.81 3.32
C ASP A 63 -7.66 -0.86 2.14
N VAL A 64 -6.61 -1.22 1.40
CA VAL A 64 -6.03 -0.44 0.30
C VAL A 64 -5.70 -1.38 -0.86
N THR A 65 -5.58 -0.83 -2.07
CA THR A 65 -5.22 -1.60 -3.26
C THR A 65 -3.83 -1.20 -3.75
N LEU A 66 -3.00 -2.15 -4.15
CA LEU A 66 -1.75 -1.88 -4.88
C LEU A 66 -2.04 -1.91 -6.37
N THR A 67 -1.76 -0.82 -7.07
CA THR A 67 -1.90 -0.71 -8.52
C THR A 67 -0.66 -1.24 -9.24
N ASP A 68 -0.78 -1.52 -10.54
CA ASP A 68 0.31 -2.06 -11.36
C ASP A 68 1.51 -1.10 -11.46
N ASP A 69 1.29 0.21 -11.35
CA ASP A 69 2.32 1.25 -11.32
C ASP A 69 2.94 1.46 -9.92
N GLY A 70 2.52 0.66 -8.93
CA GLY A 70 3.06 0.67 -7.57
C GLY A 70 2.47 1.75 -6.66
N ALA A 71 1.38 2.41 -7.07
CA ALA A 71 0.63 3.30 -6.20
C ALA A 71 -0.23 2.49 -5.19
N ILE A 72 -0.46 3.08 -4.03
CA ILE A 72 -1.41 2.56 -3.04
C ILE A 72 -2.68 3.38 -3.16
N ASP A 73 -3.72 2.77 -3.70
CA ASP A 73 -5.04 3.36 -3.84
C ASP A 73 -5.86 3.16 -2.55
N ALA A 74 -6.52 4.24 -2.14
CA ALA A 74 -7.23 4.40 -0.89
C ALA A 74 -8.46 5.27 -1.15
N SER A 75 -9.65 4.77 -0.79
CA SER A 75 -10.90 5.50 -1.01
C SER A 75 -11.59 5.85 0.31
N SER A 76 -12.48 6.84 0.27
CA SER A 76 -13.33 7.18 1.42
C SER A 76 -14.32 6.08 1.79
N GLU A 77 -14.52 5.08 0.92
CA GLU A 77 -15.37 3.92 1.21
C GLU A 77 -14.68 2.95 2.18
N THR A 78 -13.36 2.78 2.06
CA THR A 78 -12.57 1.88 2.91
C THR A 78 -11.88 2.61 4.07
N ILE A 79 -11.55 3.89 3.90
CA ILE A 79 -10.92 4.74 4.90
C ILE A 79 -11.85 5.92 5.19
N PRO A 80 -12.69 5.83 6.25
CA PRO A 80 -13.58 6.91 6.65
C PRO A 80 -12.81 8.18 7.00
N VAL A 81 -13.42 9.35 6.75
CA VAL A 81 -12.80 10.67 6.99
C VAL A 81 -12.34 10.83 8.44
N GLU A 82 -13.05 10.23 9.40
CA GLU A 82 -12.71 10.28 10.82
C GLU A 82 -11.43 9.50 11.17
N GLN A 83 -10.99 8.63 10.26
CA GLN A 83 -9.78 7.81 10.41
C GLN A 83 -8.64 8.29 9.50
N TYR A 84 -8.87 9.28 8.63
CA TYR A 84 -7.90 9.71 7.63
C TYR A 84 -6.56 10.17 8.24
N ASP A 85 -6.60 10.97 9.30
CA ASP A 85 -5.36 11.42 9.99
C ASP A 85 -4.53 10.24 10.52
N ARG A 86 -5.21 9.20 11.01
CA ARG A 86 -4.56 7.98 11.49
C ARG A 86 -3.98 7.18 10.33
N TYR A 87 -4.71 7.04 9.23
CA TYR A 87 -4.23 6.39 8.01
C TYR A 87 -2.98 7.08 7.44
N VAL A 88 -2.98 8.41 7.39
CA VAL A 88 -1.83 9.21 6.97
C VAL A 88 -0.64 8.97 7.90
N ALA A 89 -0.85 9.03 9.22
CA ALA A 89 0.22 8.78 10.20
C ALA A 89 0.83 7.38 10.08
N ASP A 90 0.00 6.35 9.89
CA ASP A 90 0.43 4.96 9.70
C ASP A 90 1.18 4.77 8.38
N THR A 91 0.70 5.39 7.30
CA THR A 91 1.36 5.39 5.99
C THR A 91 2.72 6.07 6.06
N TRP A 92 2.86 7.19 6.78
CA TRP A 92 4.16 7.82 7.04
C TRP A 92 5.09 6.95 7.87
N ALA A 93 4.56 6.27 8.90
CA ALA A 93 5.35 5.32 9.69
C ALA A 93 5.86 4.16 8.82
N CYS A 94 5.00 3.65 7.92
CA CYS A 94 5.37 2.65 6.96
C CYS A 94 6.44 3.10 5.97
N ASN A 95 6.30 4.29 5.40
CA ASN A 95 7.29 4.86 4.50
C ASN A 95 8.67 4.96 5.16
N ARG A 96 8.74 5.38 6.44
CA ARG A 96 10.03 5.40 7.18
C ARG A 96 10.61 4.01 7.38
N GLU A 97 9.78 3.04 7.76
CA GLU A 97 10.18 1.65 8.00
C GLU A 97 10.70 0.97 6.72
N VAL A 98 10.00 1.19 5.60
CA VAL A 98 10.36 0.66 4.29
C VAL A 98 11.59 1.39 3.74
N GLY A 99 11.62 2.72 3.78
CA GLY A 99 12.76 3.52 3.32
C GLY A 99 14.08 3.13 3.99
N ALA A 100 14.06 2.82 5.29
CA ALA A 100 15.23 2.32 6.01
C ALA A 100 15.75 0.96 5.50
N ARG A 101 14.90 0.15 4.86
CA ARG A 101 15.28 -1.15 4.26
C ARG A 101 15.78 -1.03 2.82
N PHE A 102 15.39 0.05 2.14
CA PHE A 102 15.76 0.33 0.75
C PHE A 102 16.51 1.66 0.68
N PRO A 103 17.71 1.75 1.27
CA PRO A 103 18.48 2.98 1.26
C PRO A 103 18.84 3.38 -0.16
N VAL A 104 18.62 4.65 -0.48
CA VAL A 104 18.98 5.25 -1.76
C VAL A 104 20.37 5.85 -1.58
N ASP A 105 21.38 5.18 -2.13
CA ASP A 105 22.76 5.67 -2.08
C ASP A 105 22.96 6.93 -2.95
N ASP A 106 24.09 7.60 -2.79
CA ASP A 106 24.36 8.84 -3.53
C ASP A 106 24.28 8.63 -5.04
N ARG A 107 24.74 7.49 -5.56
CA ARG A 107 24.62 7.18 -7.00
C ARG A 107 23.16 7.12 -7.41
N GLN A 108 22.30 6.45 -6.65
CA GLN A 108 20.87 6.39 -6.91
C GLN A 108 20.22 7.77 -6.84
N LYS A 109 20.61 8.61 -5.88
CA LYS A 109 20.10 10.00 -5.81
C LYS A 109 20.46 10.80 -7.07
N HIS A 110 21.67 10.62 -7.61
CA HIS A 110 22.05 11.25 -8.89
C HIS A 110 21.24 10.72 -10.08
N LEU A 111 21.03 9.40 -10.15
CA LEU A 111 20.22 8.77 -11.19
C LEU A 111 18.78 9.24 -11.13
N LEU A 112 18.24 9.37 -9.90
CA LEU A 112 16.90 9.85 -9.64
C LEU A 112 16.74 11.30 -10.08
N TYR A 113 17.63 12.20 -9.68
CA TYR A 113 17.59 13.59 -10.15
C TYR A 113 17.62 13.68 -11.67
N ALA A 114 18.48 12.91 -12.35
CA ALA A 114 18.51 12.88 -13.81
C ALA A 114 17.21 12.32 -14.43
N ALA A 115 16.54 11.39 -13.74
CA ALA A 115 15.27 10.82 -14.18
C ALA A 115 14.11 11.80 -13.99
N GLU A 116 14.07 12.52 -12.87
CA GLU A 116 13.12 13.60 -12.59
C GLU A 116 13.21 14.70 -13.67
N LEU A 117 14.41 15.05 -14.12
CA LEU A 117 14.57 16.00 -15.23
C LEU A 117 13.98 15.48 -16.54
N ARG A 118 14.10 14.18 -16.84
CA ARG A 118 13.49 13.59 -18.03
C ARG A 118 11.97 13.55 -17.93
N GLU A 119 11.45 13.27 -16.74
CA GLU A 119 10.02 13.32 -16.48
C GLU A 119 9.48 14.74 -16.65
N ARG A 120 10.17 15.75 -16.09
CA ARG A 120 9.85 17.16 -16.30
C ARG A 120 9.73 17.50 -17.79
N ASP A 121 10.73 17.15 -18.59
CA ASP A 121 10.72 17.46 -20.02
C ASP A 121 9.57 16.72 -20.74
N CYS A 122 9.21 15.51 -20.27
CA CYS A 122 8.07 14.74 -20.77
C CYS A 122 6.74 15.43 -20.47
N LEU A 123 6.56 15.90 -19.23
CA LEU A 123 5.36 16.64 -18.78
C LEU A 123 5.21 17.97 -19.52
N ASP A 124 6.30 18.73 -19.66
CA ASP A 124 6.32 20.01 -20.38
C ASP A 124 5.94 19.83 -21.85
N SER A 125 6.48 18.80 -22.52
CA SER A 125 6.14 18.47 -23.91
C SER A 125 4.66 18.08 -24.13
N ARG A 126 3.94 17.75 -23.04
CA ARG A 126 2.50 17.44 -23.05
C ARG A 126 1.64 18.62 -22.64
N GLY A 127 2.26 19.78 -22.38
CA GLY A 127 1.56 21.02 -22.05
C GLY A 127 1.30 21.21 -20.55
N TYR A 128 1.86 20.37 -19.68
CA TYR A 128 1.81 20.60 -18.24
C TYR A 128 2.93 21.57 -17.85
N THR A 129 2.59 22.61 -17.09
CA THR A 129 3.62 23.52 -16.58
C THR A 129 4.36 22.83 -15.43
N VAL A 130 5.69 22.83 -15.44
CA VAL A 130 6.51 22.28 -14.36
C VAL A 130 7.41 23.38 -13.80
N ALA A 131 7.45 23.51 -12.47
CA ALA A 131 8.35 24.45 -11.82
C ALA A 131 9.82 24.13 -12.13
N ASP A 132 10.67 25.15 -12.07
CA ASP A 132 12.10 24.96 -12.29
C ASP A 132 12.69 24.00 -11.24
N PRO A 133 13.51 23.02 -11.68
CA PRO A 133 14.12 22.09 -10.76
C PRO A 133 15.16 22.80 -9.87
N PRO A 134 15.35 22.38 -8.61
CA PRO A 134 16.47 22.83 -7.81
C PRO A 134 17.78 22.38 -8.45
N SER A 135 18.91 22.99 -8.09
CA SER A 135 20.22 22.44 -8.48
C SER A 135 20.41 21.01 -7.95
N LEU A 136 21.25 20.20 -8.60
CA LEU A 136 21.58 18.86 -8.12
C LEU A 136 22.05 18.85 -6.66
N GLN A 137 22.89 19.81 -6.26
CA GLN A 137 23.35 19.86 -4.87
C GLN A 137 22.19 20.11 -3.89
N VAL A 138 21.29 21.04 -4.21
CA VAL A 138 20.10 21.31 -3.39
C VAL A 138 19.20 20.07 -3.32
N PHE A 139 19.02 19.35 -4.44
CA PHE A 139 18.29 18.09 -4.44
C PHE A 139 18.91 17.06 -3.51
N LEU A 140 20.23 16.86 -3.56
CA LEU A 140 20.94 15.90 -2.71
C LEU A 140 20.85 16.27 -1.23
N ASP A 141 21.02 17.56 -0.91
CA ASP A 141 20.97 18.07 0.46
C ASP A 141 19.56 17.94 1.08
N GLN A 142 18.51 18.04 0.25
CA GLN A 142 17.12 17.99 0.69
C GLN A 142 16.48 16.60 0.55
N TYR A 143 17.15 15.65 -0.11
CA TYR A 143 16.57 14.38 -0.53
C TYR A 143 15.83 13.64 0.59
N ASP A 144 16.41 13.57 1.78
CA ASP A 144 15.85 12.80 2.90
C ASP A 144 14.75 13.56 3.67
N THR A 145 14.52 14.85 3.35
CA THR A 145 13.55 15.71 4.04
C THR A 145 12.41 16.20 3.14
N ALA A 146 12.71 16.56 1.91
CA ALA A 146 11.80 17.16 0.94
C ALA A 146 12.38 16.94 -0.47
N PRO A 147 12.40 15.69 -0.97
CA PRO A 147 12.90 15.43 -2.32
C PRO A 147 11.99 16.13 -3.33
N TRP A 148 12.62 16.79 -4.31
CA TRP A 148 11.88 17.38 -5.42
C TRP A 148 11.39 16.28 -6.37
N SER A 149 10.14 16.42 -6.84
CA SER A 149 9.56 15.57 -7.88
C SER A 149 8.99 16.44 -9.00
N ALA A 150 9.22 16.05 -10.25
CA ALA A 150 8.68 16.75 -11.41
C ALA A 150 7.16 16.72 -11.42
N MET A 151 6.55 15.56 -11.16
CA MET A 151 5.09 15.42 -11.15
C MET A 151 4.45 16.27 -10.05
N ALA A 152 4.97 16.20 -8.82
CA ALA A 152 4.47 16.99 -7.68
C ALA A 152 4.69 18.50 -7.86
N SER A 153 5.66 18.90 -8.68
CA SER A 153 5.98 20.30 -8.98
C SER A 153 5.37 20.79 -10.28
N SER A 154 4.41 20.05 -10.84
CA SER A 154 3.73 20.39 -12.08
C SER A 154 2.27 20.75 -11.87
N SER A 155 1.65 21.35 -12.89
CA SER A 155 0.20 21.57 -12.92
C SER A 155 -0.60 20.27 -12.83
N VAL A 156 0.02 19.11 -13.05
CA VAL A 156 -0.61 17.80 -12.83
C VAL A 156 -0.98 17.62 -11.35
N ALA A 157 -0.17 18.11 -10.41
CA ALA A 157 -0.44 17.97 -8.98
C ALA A 157 -1.74 18.65 -8.54
N GLU A 158 -2.09 19.77 -9.18
CA GLU A 158 -3.38 20.45 -8.93
C GLU A 158 -4.54 19.71 -9.62
N LEU A 159 -4.28 19.09 -10.77
CA LEU A 159 -5.29 18.39 -11.56
C LEU A 159 -5.59 16.99 -11.04
N SER A 160 -4.66 16.34 -10.32
CA SER A 160 -4.74 14.93 -9.97
C SER A 160 -6.01 14.57 -9.17
N GLU A 161 -6.55 15.51 -8.38
CA GLU A 161 -7.79 15.30 -7.62
C GLU A 161 -9.04 15.17 -8.49
N THR A 162 -8.99 15.70 -9.71
CA THR A 162 -10.14 15.75 -10.64
C THR A 162 -9.88 15.03 -11.96
N MET A 163 -8.64 14.58 -12.17
CA MET A 163 -8.21 13.83 -13.34
C MET A 163 -8.86 12.45 -13.32
N PRO A 164 -9.52 12.01 -14.42
CA PRO A 164 -10.01 10.65 -14.53
C PRO A 164 -8.87 9.64 -14.38
N GLU A 165 -9.12 8.55 -13.67
CA GLU A 165 -8.11 7.48 -13.45
C GLU A 165 -7.46 6.98 -14.76
N SER A 166 -8.25 6.84 -15.83
CA SER A 166 -7.74 6.40 -17.13
C SER A 166 -6.77 7.41 -17.77
N GLU A 167 -6.96 8.71 -17.52
CA GLU A 167 -6.07 9.78 -17.95
C GLU A 167 -4.80 9.80 -17.09
N TRP A 168 -4.93 9.68 -15.77
CA TRP A 168 -3.81 9.56 -14.84
C TRP A 168 -2.89 8.39 -15.21
N GLN A 169 -3.46 7.21 -15.44
CA GLN A 169 -2.69 6.04 -15.87
C GLN A 169 -2.06 6.24 -17.26
N ALA A 170 -2.75 6.90 -18.18
CA ALA A 170 -2.19 7.20 -19.50
C ALA A 170 -0.98 8.14 -19.37
N LEU A 171 -1.06 9.13 -18.49
CA LEU A 171 0.03 10.04 -18.17
C LEU A 171 1.21 9.30 -17.54
N ASN A 172 1.00 8.50 -16.47
CA ASN A 172 2.07 7.74 -15.83
C ASN A 172 2.72 6.71 -16.76
N ARG A 173 1.99 6.14 -17.73
CA ARG A 173 2.61 5.30 -18.77
C ARG A 173 3.45 6.12 -19.76
N ALA A 174 3.03 7.34 -20.05
CA ALA A 174 3.65 8.20 -21.05
C ALA A 174 4.86 8.98 -20.50
N CYS A 175 4.78 9.40 -19.23
CA CYS A 175 5.79 10.08 -18.43
C CYS A 175 5.93 9.34 -17.10
N PRO A 176 6.67 8.22 -17.05
CA PRO A 176 6.79 7.43 -15.83
C PRO A 176 7.53 8.20 -14.73
N GLN A 177 6.91 8.24 -13.55
CA GLN A 177 7.56 8.72 -12.32
C GLN A 177 8.77 7.83 -12.01
N PRO A 178 9.93 8.41 -11.69
CA PRO A 178 11.11 7.63 -11.37
C PRO A 178 10.97 7.00 -9.98
N VAL A 179 11.18 5.67 -9.90
CA VAL A 179 11.08 4.93 -8.65
C VAL A 179 12.44 4.90 -7.94
N PRO A 180 12.56 5.46 -6.72
CA PRO A 180 13.80 5.41 -5.96
C PRO A 180 14.29 3.98 -5.74
N GLY A 181 15.57 3.73 -5.98
CA GLY A 181 16.19 2.41 -5.80
C GLY A 181 15.94 1.39 -6.92
N ALA A 182 15.16 1.74 -7.95
CA ALA A 182 14.92 0.89 -9.12
C ALA A 182 15.75 1.26 -10.36
N LEU A 183 16.42 2.42 -10.34
CA LEU A 183 17.21 2.93 -11.45
C LEU A 183 18.58 2.20 -11.52
N ARG A 184 19.13 1.98 -12.72
CA ARG A 184 20.39 1.25 -12.92
C ARG A 184 21.39 2.06 -13.74
#